data_AF-A0A2E6H927-F1
#
_entry.id   AF-A0A2E6H927-F1
#
_cell.length_a   1.000
_cell.length_b   1.000
_cell.length_c   1.000
_cell.angle_alpha   90.00
_cell.angle_beta   90.00
_cell.angle_gamma   90.00
#
_symmetry.space_group_name_H-M   'P 1'
#
loop_
_entity.id
_entity.type
_entity.pdbx_description
1 polymer ?
#
loop_
_entity_poly.entity_id
_entity_poly.type
_entity_poly.pdbx_seq_one_letter_code
_entity_poly.pdbx_strand_id
1 'polypeptide(L)'
;MTLRELINKSSYKSVFNILYRDYYKNRDDEEVSYIDLAYLRAWNELIKKDLNLNKDFKIYITKVENEGDQYIDVNLYSVKEDQIYAMDLTLWSELIDMEVYKGFEIDNTEALAHILWEVTFHGFSEKEVSRKIDELKELARRIDSGEEELIPFDIKDLKD
;
A
#
# COMPACT_ATOMS: atom_id res chain seq x y z
N MET A 1 10.49 -14.63 3.34
CA MET A 1 11.20 -13.38 3.72
C MET A 1 10.14 -12.40 4.16
N THR A 2 10.29 -11.77 5.33
CA THR A 2 9.30 -10.79 5.82
C THR A 2 9.53 -9.40 5.24
N LEU A 3 8.56 -8.50 5.38
CA LEU A 3 8.73 -7.09 5.00
C LEU A 3 9.91 -6.46 5.76
N ARG A 4 10.04 -6.69 7.06
CA ARG A 4 11.18 -6.21 7.87
C ARG A 4 12.52 -6.68 7.32
N GLU A 5 12.62 -7.98 6.98
CA GLU A 5 13.84 -8.53 6.38
C GLU A 5 14.13 -7.91 5.01
N LEU A 6 13.10 -7.68 4.20
CA LEU A 6 13.21 -7.07 2.88
C LEU A 6 13.73 -5.63 2.97
N ILE A 7 13.18 -4.84 3.91
CA ILE A 7 13.62 -3.47 4.20
C ILE A 7 15.08 -3.45 4.68
N ASN A 8 15.42 -4.29 5.66
CA ASN A 8 16.77 -4.32 6.24
C ASN A 8 17.86 -4.79 5.26
N LYS A 9 17.50 -5.53 4.21
CA LYS A 9 18.42 -5.99 3.16
C LYS A 9 18.52 -5.03 1.96
N SER A 10 17.71 -3.97 1.94
CA SER A 10 17.59 -3.06 0.81
C SER A 10 18.18 -1.68 1.12
N SER A 11 18.57 -0.96 0.06
CA SER A 11 19.00 0.43 0.16
C SER A 11 17.81 1.34 -0.10
N TYR A 12 17.50 2.24 0.85
CA TYR A 12 16.46 3.25 0.67
C TYR A 12 16.58 3.97 -0.67
N LYS A 13 17.79 4.44 -1.03
CA LYS A 13 18.03 5.18 -2.28
C LYS A 13 17.71 4.35 -3.52
N SER A 14 18.04 3.05 -3.51
CA SER A 14 17.76 2.17 -4.64
C SER A 14 16.25 1.95 -4.81
N VAL A 15 15.52 1.80 -3.71
CA VAL A 15 14.06 1.67 -3.70
C VAL A 15 13.40 2.98 -4.14
N PHE A 16 13.86 4.12 -3.63
CA PHE A 16 13.31 5.43 -4.01
C PHE A 16 13.52 5.75 -5.48
N ASN A 17 14.65 5.35 -6.09
CA ASN A 17 14.86 5.52 -7.53
C ASN A 17 13.79 4.78 -8.37
N ILE A 18 13.32 3.62 -7.90
CA ILE A 18 12.23 2.88 -8.55
C ILE A 18 10.91 3.62 -8.36
N LEU A 19 10.60 4.03 -7.13
CA LEU A 19 9.42 4.85 -6.83
C LEU A 19 9.37 6.10 -7.71
N TYR A 20 10.49 6.82 -7.83
CA TYR A 20 10.61 7.98 -8.70
C TYR A 20 10.35 7.62 -10.16
N ARG A 21 11.04 6.60 -10.68
CA ARG A 21 10.92 6.16 -12.08
C ARG A 21 9.47 5.83 -12.45
N ASP A 22 8.77 5.11 -11.57
CA ASP A 22 7.47 4.49 -11.89
C ASP A 22 6.29 5.40 -11.56
N TYR A 23 6.39 6.22 -10.50
CA TYR A 23 5.26 6.99 -9.99
C TYR A 23 5.45 8.51 -10.02
N TYR A 24 6.69 9.01 -10.08
CA TYR A 24 6.97 10.44 -9.89
C TYR A 24 7.89 11.09 -10.94
N LYS A 25 8.25 10.38 -12.02
CA LYS A 25 9.22 10.84 -13.02
C LYS A 25 8.86 12.17 -13.67
N ASN A 26 7.57 12.46 -13.79
CA ASN A 26 7.05 13.66 -14.43
C ASN A 26 6.71 14.79 -13.44
N ARG A 27 7.10 14.65 -12.17
CA ARG A 27 6.95 15.68 -11.14
C ARG A 27 8.15 16.64 -11.16
N ASP A 28 7.96 17.85 -10.64
CA ASP A 28 9.04 18.83 -10.52
C ASP A 28 10.01 18.51 -9.36
N ASP A 29 11.18 19.13 -9.37
CA ASP A 29 12.25 18.85 -8.41
C ASP A 29 11.87 19.16 -6.95
N GLU A 30 11.00 20.15 -6.72
CA GLU A 30 10.55 20.52 -5.38
C GLU A 30 9.57 19.47 -4.85
N GLU A 31 8.62 19.04 -5.68
CA GLU A 31 7.69 17.96 -5.37
C GLU A 31 8.44 16.64 -5.12
N VAL A 32 9.40 16.29 -5.98
CA VAL A 32 10.23 15.07 -5.81
C VAL A 32 11.02 15.12 -4.51
N SER A 33 11.59 16.29 -4.16
CA SER A 33 12.33 16.47 -2.90
C SER A 33 11.43 16.29 -1.68
N TYR A 34 10.20 16.81 -1.73
CA TYR A 34 9.21 16.61 -0.67
C TYR A 34 8.84 15.13 -0.53
N ILE A 35 8.58 14.46 -1.64
CA ILE A 35 8.19 13.05 -1.68
C ILE A 35 9.32 12.14 -1.16
N ASP A 36 10.58 12.39 -1.55
CA ASP A 36 11.74 11.68 -1.01
C ASP A 36 11.79 11.78 0.52
N LEU A 37 11.65 13.00 1.06
CA LEU A 37 11.63 13.19 2.51
C LEU A 37 10.46 12.46 3.18
N ALA A 38 9.30 12.38 2.51
CA ALA A 38 8.12 11.67 3.02
C ALA A 38 8.34 10.15 3.05
N TYR A 39 8.84 9.54 1.97
CA TYR A 39 9.18 8.12 1.93
C TYR A 39 10.30 7.76 2.91
N LEU A 40 11.31 8.63 3.07
CA LEU A 40 12.38 8.40 4.05
C LEU A 40 11.82 8.37 5.48
N ARG A 41 10.83 9.20 5.79
CA ARG A 41 10.15 9.17 7.10
C ARG A 41 9.33 7.88 7.25
N ALA A 42 8.55 7.51 6.25
CA ALA A 42 7.76 6.27 6.23
C ALA A 42 8.66 5.04 6.44
N TRP A 43 9.77 4.95 5.69
CA TRP A 43 10.78 3.91 5.81
C TRP A 43 11.32 3.79 7.24
N ASN A 44 11.71 4.93 7.83
CA ASN A 44 12.24 4.97 9.19
C ASN A 44 11.19 4.63 10.26
N GLU A 45 9.92 4.93 10.02
CA GLU A 45 8.82 4.54 10.89
C GLU A 45 8.59 3.01 10.83
N LEU A 46 8.51 2.44 9.62
CA LEU A 46 8.32 1.00 9.39
C LEU A 46 9.39 0.16 10.09
N ILE A 47 10.67 0.52 9.95
CA ILE A 47 11.78 -0.22 10.60
C ILE A 47 11.65 -0.26 12.12
N LYS A 48 11.06 0.79 12.71
CA LYS A 48 10.93 0.95 14.16
C LYS A 48 9.68 0.31 14.74
N LYS A 49 8.78 -0.25 13.91
CA LYS A 49 7.59 -0.94 14.42
C LYS A 49 8.01 -2.15 15.25
N ASP A 50 7.27 -2.40 16.33
CA ASP A 50 7.46 -3.56 17.18
C ASP A 50 7.25 -4.87 16.41
N LEU A 51 7.80 -5.96 16.95
CA LEU A 51 7.61 -7.29 16.37
C LEU A 51 6.14 -7.69 16.42
N ASN A 52 5.56 -8.06 15.28
CA ASN A 52 4.19 -8.55 15.19
C ASN A 52 4.04 -9.66 14.16
N LEU A 53 4.20 -10.91 14.60
CA LEU A 53 4.09 -12.07 13.72
C LEU A 53 2.63 -12.33 13.33
N ASN A 54 2.23 -11.83 12.17
CA ASN A 54 0.97 -12.21 11.54
C ASN A 54 1.20 -13.38 10.57
N LYS A 55 0.64 -14.55 10.90
CA LYS A 55 0.75 -15.77 10.08
C LYS A 55 -0.48 -16.05 9.22
N ASP A 56 -1.57 -15.34 9.49
CA ASP A 56 -2.84 -15.55 8.80
C ASP A 56 -2.84 -14.85 7.44
N PHE A 57 -2.00 -13.84 7.28
CA PHE A 57 -1.87 -13.05 6.06
C PHE A 57 -0.43 -13.02 5.53
N LYS A 58 -0.33 -12.82 4.21
CA LYS A 58 0.92 -12.56 3.50
C LYS A 58 0.76 -11.32 2.63
N ILE A 59 1.84 -10.56 2.45
CA ILE A 59 1.90 -9.53 1.41
C ILE A 59 2.10 -10.25 0.08
N TYR A 60 1.15 -10.12 -0.84
CA TYR A 60 1.15 -10.80 -2.12
C TYR A 60 1.36 -9.81 -3.26
N ILE A 61 2.43 -10.00 -4.02
CA ILE A 61 2.79 -9.15 -5.16
C ILE A 61 2.46 -9.91 -6.45
N THR A 62 1.65 -9.29 -7.30
CA THR A 62 1.25 -9.87 -8.59
C THR A 62 1.48 -8.90 -9.74
N LYS A 63 1.51 -9.45 -10.95
CA LYS A 63 1.50 -8.67 -12.18
C LYS A 63 0.10 -8.77 -12.77
N VAL A 64 -0.55 -7.64 -12.94
CA VAL A 64 -1.91 -7.54 -13.50
C VAL A 64 -1.82 -6.98 -14.91
N GLU A 65 -2.64 -7.50 -15.80
CA GLU A 65 -2.85 -6.98 -17.15
C GLU A 65 -4.31 -6.54 -17.25
N ASN A 66 -4.53 -5.26 -17.53
CA ASN A 66 -5.86 -4.68 -17.70
C ASN A 66 -5.87 -3.78 -18.94
N GLU A 67 -6.77 -4.05 -19.88
CA GLU A 67 -6.97 -3.26 -21.11
C GLU A 67 -5.68 -2.96 -21.93
N GLY A 68 -4.69 -3.85 -21.84
CA GLY A 68 -3.40 -3.72 -22.53
C GLY A 68 -2.30 -3.02 -21.71
N ASP A 69 -2.64 -2.49 -20.54
CA ASP A 69 -1.68 -1.97 -19.56
C ASP A 69 -1.28 -3.06 -18.57
N GLN A 70 0.02 -3.10 -18.24
CA GLN A 70 0.56 -3.99 -17.24
C GLN A 70 1.04 -3.19 -16.04
N TYR A 71 0.59 -3.57 -14.85
CA TYR A 71 1.03 -2.95 -13.60
C TYR A 71 1.29 -4.01 -12.53
N ILE A 72 2.02 -3.59 -11.49
CA ILE A 72 2.33 -4.43 -10.34
C ILE A 72 1.34 -4.07 -9.25
N ASP A 73 0.69 -5.09 -8.70
CA ASP A 73 -0.33 -4.96 -7.67
C ASP A 73 0.15 -5.63 -6.38
N VAL A 74 -0.14 -5.01 -5.24
CA VAL A 74 0.30 -5.45 -3.91
C VAL A 74 -0.91 -5.56 -3.00
N ASN A 75 -1.23 -6.78 -2.60
CA ASN A 75 -2.42 -7.10 -1.82
C ASN A 75 -2.06 -7.90 -0.57
N LEU A 76 -3.05 -8.13 0.29
CA LEU A 76 -2.99 -9.13 1.34
C LEU A 76 -3.61 -10.44 0.86
N TYR A 77 -2.90 -11.55 1.03
CA TYR A 77 -3.43 -12.89 0.84
C TYR A 77 -3.73 -13.54 2.20
N SER A 78 -5.00 -13.86 2.44
CA SER A 78 -5.44 -14.63 3.61
C SER A 78 -5.22 -16.12 3.38
N VAL A 79 -4.34 -16.72 4.18
CA VAL A 79 -4.05 -18.17 4.13
C VAL A 79 -5.28 -18.97 4.57
N LYS A 80 -6.09 -18.42 5.47
CA LYS A 80 -7.27 -19.10 6.02
C LYS A 80 -8.45 -19.10 5.05
N GLU A 81 -8.67 -17.98 4.37
CA GLU A 81 -9.85 -17.78 3.51
C GLU A 81 -9.54 -18.07 2.03
N ASP A 82 -8.26 -18.19 1.68
CA ASP A 82 -7.78 -18.31 0.29
C ASP A 82 -8.30 -17.14 -0.58
N GLN A 83 -8.23 -15.94 -0.02
CA GLN A 83 -8.75 -14.71 -0.60
C GLN A 83 -7.72 -13.58 -0.59
N ILE A 84 -7.89 -12.66 -1.54
CA ILE A 84 -7.06 -11.48 -1.73
C ILE A 84 -7.85 -10.25 -1.27
N TYR A 85 -7.21 -9.39 -0.49
CA TYR A 85 -7.77 -8.13 0.03
C TYR A 85 -6.83 -6.97 -0.29
N ALA A 86 -7.38 -5.77 -0.44
CA ALA A 86 -6.60 -4.55 -0.53
C ALA A 86 -5.73 -4.37 0.72
N MET A 87 -4.53 -3.82 0.55
CA MET A 87 -3.56 -3.61 1.64
C MET A 87 -3.53 -2.17 2.15
N ASP A 88 -3.93 -1.20 1.33
CA ASP A 88 -3.83 0.26 1.53
C ASP A 88 -4.32 0.80 2.89
N LEU A 89 -5.31 0.17 3.52
CA LEU A 89 -5.86 0.56 4.84
C LEU A 89 -5.40 -0.35 5.99
N THR A 90 -4.33 -1.12 5.82
CA THR A 90 -3.78 -1.97 6.88
C THR A 90 -2.74 -1.22 7.71
N LEU A 91 -2.77 -1.38 9.03
CA LEU A 91 -1.78 -0.73 9.89
C LEU A 91 -0.39 -1.32 9.66
N TRP A 92 0.61 -0.44 9.59
CA TRP A 92 1.98 -0.83 9.27
C TRP A 92 2.59 -1.79 10.32
N SER A 93 2.17 -1.67 11.58
CA SER A 93 2.46 -2.57 12.70
C SER A 93 1.89 -3.97 12.51
N GLU A 94 0.87 -4.15 11.67
CA GLU A 94 0.35 -5.47 11.30
C GLU A 94 1.14 -6.04 10.11
N LEU A 95 1.63 -5.18 9.22
CA LEU A 95 2.33 -5.56 7.99
C LEU A 95 3.81 -5.93 8.18
N ILE A 96 4.51 -5.27 9.11
CA ILE A 96 5.98 -5.22 9.14
C ILE A 96 6.65 -6.60 9.20
N ASP A 97 6.04 -7.59 9.84
CA ASP A 97 6.58 -8.94 9.93
C ASP A 97 5.78 -9.99 9.13
N MET A 98 4.84 -9.56 8.28
CA MET A 98 4.18 -10.46 7.33
C MET A 98 5.19 -11.00 6.31
N GLU A 99 4.97 -12.25 5.89
CA GLU A 99 5.73 -12.84 4.80
C GLU A 99 5.40 -12.14 3.47
N VAL A 100 6.43 -11.79 2.70
CA VAL A 100 6.29 -11.30 1.32
C VAL A 100 6.33 -12.48 0.37
N TYR A 101 5.23 -12.68 -0.35
CA TYR A 101 5.05 -13.68 -1.38
C TYR A 101 5.00 -13.01 -2.76
N LYS A 102 5.86 -13.45 -3.68
CA LYS A 102 5.97 -12.92 -5.05
C LYS A 102 5.34 -13.90 -6.02
N GLY A 103 4.25 -13.50 -6.68
CA GLY A 103 3.54 -14.32 -7.67
C GLY A 103 4.24 -14.44 -9.02
N PHE A 104 5.30 -13.66 -9.24
CA PHE A 104 6.12 -13.68 -10.45
C PHE A 104 7.58 -13.32 -10.11
N GLU A 105 8.47 -13.47 -11.09
CA GLU A 105 9.88 -13.10 -10.92
C GLU A 105 10.02 -11.56 -10.89
N ILE A 106 10.39 -11.05 -9.73
CA ILE A 106 10.65 -9.63 -9.46
C ILE A 106 11.77 -9.51 -8.43
N ASP A 107 12.66 -8.54 -8.59
CA ASP A 107 13.75 -8.35 -7.64
C ASP A 107 13.24 -7.80 -6.30
N ASN A 108 14.09 -7.86 -5.27
CA ASN A 108 13.71 -7.45 -3.92
C ASN A 108 13.53 -5.94 -3.77
N THR A 109 14.30 -5.15 -4.50
CA THR A 109 14.26 -3.69 -4.45
C THR A 109 13.00 -3.18 -5.15
N GLU A 110 12.67 -3.73 -6.32
CA GLU A 110 11.45 -3.41 -7.07
C GLU A 110 10.20 -3.87 -6.31
N ALA A 111 10.19 -5.09 -5.78
CA ALA A 111 9.11 -5.56 -4.90
C ALA A 111 8.88 -4.62 -3.71
N LEU A 112 9.94 -4.15 -3.06
CA LEU A 112 9.83 -3.23 -1.92
C LEU A 112 9.34 -1.85 -2.34
N ALA A 113 9.70 -1.36 -3.53
CA ALA A 113 9.18 -0.10 -4.06
C ALA A 113 7.66 -0.15 -4.20
N HIS A 114 7.12 -1.22 -4.80
CA HIS A 114 5.67 -1.38 -4.94
C HIS A 114 4.96 -1.58 -3.59
N ILE A 115 5.58 -2.28 -2.63
CA ILE A 115 5.03 -2.37 -1.28
C ILE A 115 4.98 -0.98 -0.62
N LEU A 116 6.05 -0.18 -0.73
CA LEU A 116 6.07 1.16 -0.13
C LEU A 116 5.04 2.10 -0.77
N TRP A 117 4.89 2.03 -2.10
CA TRP A 117 3.84 2.75 -2.80
C TRP A 117 2.47 2.44 -2.21
N GLU A 118 2.13 1.16 -2.08
CA GLU A 118 0.82 0.72 -1.59
C GLU A 118 0.57 1.11 -0.13
N VAL A 119 1.53 0.87 0.78
CA VAL A 119 1.35 1.20 2.21
C VAL A 119 1.30 2.70 2.49
N THR A 120 1.77 3.52 1.53
CA THR A 120 1.72 4.99 1.65
C THR A 120 0.57 5.63 0.88
N PHE A 121 -0.33 4.83 0.30
CA PHE A 121 -1.42 5.33 -0.54
C PHE A 121 -2.34 6.34 0.18
N HIS A 122 -2.63 6.11 1.47
CA HIS A 122 -3.44 7.00 2.30
C HIS A 122 -2.62 7.91 3.24
N GLY A 123 -1.29 7.96 3.10
CA GLY A 123 -0.41 8.82 3.89
C GLY A 123 0.98 8.24 4.15
N PHE A 124 1.91 9.08 4.60
CA PHE A 124 3.31 8.71 4.81
C PHE A 124 3.62 8.33 6.27
N SER A 125 2.59 7.99 7.05
CA SER A 125 2.70 7.48 8.42
C SER A 125 1.53 6.58 8.76
N GLU A 126 1.74 5.63 9.69
CA GLU A 126 0.65 4.78 10.18
C GLU A 126 -0.47 5.60 10.84
N LYS A 127 -0.11 6.75 11.45
CA LYS A 127 -1.08 7.67 12.04
C LYS A 127 -2.04 8.23 10.99
N GLU A 128 -1.55 8.55 9.79
CA GLU A 128 -2.39 9.04 8.70
C GLU A 128 -3.31 7.94 8.17
N VAL A 129 -2.79 6.71 8.03
CA VAL A 129 -3.60 5.53 7.68
C VAL A 129 -4.70 5.29 8.72
N SER A 130 -4.36 5.31 10.01
CA SER A 130 -5.33 5.16 11.11
C SER A 130 -6.40 6.26 11.06
N ARG A 131 -6.02 7.52 10.82
CA ARG A 131 -6.98 8.61 10.67
C ARG A 131 -7.92 8.35 9.49
N LYS A 132 -7.40 7.86 8.37
CA LYS A 132 -8.22 7.53 7.20
C LYS A 132 -9.22 6.41 7.48
N ILE A 133 -8.80 5.38 8.22
CA ILE A 133 -9.70 4.31 8.69
C ILE A 133 -10.82 4.89 9.55
N ASP A 134 -10.50 5.79 10.48
CA ASP A 134 -11.50 6.42 11.36
C ASP A 134 -12.48 7.31 10.58
N GLU A 135 -11.98 8.08 9.60
CA GLU A 135 -12.83 8.88 8.70
C GLU A 135 -13.82 8.00 7.91
N LEU A 136 -13.37 6.86 7.40
CA LEU A 136 -14.20 5.92 6.65
C LEU A 136 -15.24 5.22 7.57
N LYS A 137 -14.85 4.86 8.79
CA LYS A 137 -15.78 4.29 9.79
C LYS A 137 -16.87 5.29 10.17
N GLU A 138 -16.51 6.55 10.41
CA GLU A 138 -17.50 7.59 10.70
C GLU A 138 -18.41 7.87 9.51
N LEU A 139 -17.88 7.86 8.29
CA LEU A 139 -18.72 7.97 7.08
C LEU A 139 -19.71 6.82 6.99
N ALA A 140 -19.26 5.57 7.18
CA ALA A 140 -20.12 4.40 7.18
C ALA A 140 -21.24 4.51 8.24
N ARG A 141 -20.89 4.96 9.47
CA ARG A 141 -21.87 5.18 10.54
C ARG A 141 -22.93 6.22 10.15
N ARG A 142 -22.54 7.32 9.50
CA ARG A 142 -23.49 8.37 9.07
C ARG A 142 -24.41 7.89 7.94
N ILE A 143 -23.89 7.05 7.04
CA ILE A 143 -24.70 6.40 5.99
C ILE A 143 -25.75 5.49 6.65
N ASP A 144 -25.32 4.63 7.57
CA ASP A 144 -26.21 3.69 8.27
C ASP A 144 -27.27 4.40 9.14
N SER A 145 -26.94 5.58 9.69
CA SER A 145 -27.89 6.39 10.46
C SER A 145 -28.80 7.27 9.59
N GLY A 146 -28.55 7.35 8.28
CA GLY A 146 -29.25 8.24 7.36
C GLY A 146 -28.88 9.73 7.51
N GLU A 147 -27.79 10.04 8.21
CA GLU A 147 -27.22 11.39 8.29
C GLU A 147 -26.51 11.80 6.99
N GLU A 148 -26.07 10.83 6.19
CA GLU A 148 -25.39 11.04 4.91
C GLU A 148 -26.22 10.41 3.77
N GLU A 149 -26.53 11.20 2.74
CA GLU A 149 -27.17 10.69 1.53
C GLU A 149 -26.11 10.15 0.56
N LEU A 150 -26.27 8.90 0.15
CA LEU A 150 -25.47 8.34 -0.93
C LEU A 150 -25.89 8.99 -2.25
N ILE A 151 -24.91 9.27 -3.12
CA ILE A 151 -25.21 9.65 -4.50
C ILE A 151 -26.01 8.50 -5.13
N PRO A 152 -27.24 8.75 -5.62
CA PRO A 152 -28.02 7.72 -6.26
C PRO A 152 -27.25 7.14 -7.43
N PHE A 153 -27.07 5.82 -7.44
CA PHE A 153 -26.43 5.12 -8.54
C PHE A 153 -27.36 5.18 -9.76
N ASP A 154 -27.03 5.98 -10.78
CA ASP A 154 -27.77 5.97 -12.05
C ASP A 154 -27.18 4.89 -12.96
N ILE A 155 -28.01 3.92 -13.34
CA ILE A 155 -27.65 2.84 -14.29
C ILE A 155 -27.19 3.42 -15.64
N LYS A 156 -27.52 4.67 -15.96
CA LYS A 156 -27.02 5.37 -17.16
C LYS A 156 -25.52 5.66 -17.10
N ASP A 157 -24.92 5.77 -15.91
CA ASP A 157 -23.48 6.01 -15.73
C ASP A 157 -22.64 4.76 -16.02
N LEU A 158 -23.27 3.60 -16.22
CA LEU A 158 -22.63 2.34 -16.63
C LEU A 158 -22.57 2.14 -18.16
N LYS A 159 -23.02 3.13 -18.95
CA LYS A 159 -23.04 3.06 -20.41
C LYS A 159 -22.02 4.03 -21.00
N ASP A 160 -20.74 3.74 -20.82
CA ASP A 160 -19.65 4.18 -21.70
C ASP A 160 -18.64 3.04 -21.85
#